data_AF-A0A6I9XGQ6-F1
#
_entry.id   AF-A0A6I9XGQ6-F1
#
_cell.length_a   1.000
_cell.length_b   1.000
_cell.length_c   1.000
_cell.angle_alpha   90.00
_cell.angle_beta   90.00
_cell.angle_gamma   90.00
#
_symmetry.space_group_name_H-M   'P 1'
#
loop_
_entity.id
_entity.type
_entity.pdbx_description
1 polymer ?
#
loop_
_entity_poly.entity_id
_entity_poly.type
_entity_poly.pdbx_seq_one_letter_code
_entity_poly.pdbx_strand_id
1 'polypeptide(L)'
;MIFFKKLTCALYFGIAFIHTSGVGTCLYASPEQLQGSHYDFKSDMYSLGVILFELFQPFGTEMERTKVLMGLRQGNLPLTFCGKWPIQARYVKLLTSDASSRRPTALQLLESELFHNSANVICALQQKVMKQEEEIKLLKEKIKLLLQERDERDRIKPLGSPV
;
A
#
# COMPACT_ATOMS: atom_id res chain seq x y z
N MET A 1 -15.37 0.69 1.49
CA MET A 1 -16.78 0.36 1.17
C MET A 1 -16.85 -0.97 0.40
N ILE A 2 -16.26 -2.01 0.98
CA ILE A 2 -16.25 -3.41 0.50
C ILE A 2 -16.31 -4.23 1.81
N PHE A 3 -17.43 -4.29 2.53
CA PHE A 3 -18.53 -5.21 2.25
C PHE A 3 -19.79 -4.71 2.96
N PHE A 4 -20.90 -4.86 2.25
CA PHE A 4 -22.22 -4.38 2.61
C PHE A 4 -22.74 -5.03 3.91
N LYS A 5 -23.50 -4.23 4.67
CA LYS A 5 -24.23 -4.53 5.91
C LYS A 5 -24.94 -5.89 5.92
N LYS A 6 -24.78 -6.58 7.06
CA LYS A 6 -25.68 -7.55 7.73
C LYS A 6 -26.28 -8.68 6.88
N LEU A 7 -25.81 -9.91 7.14
CA LEU A 7 -26.72 -11.05 7.44
C LEU A 7 -25.97 -12.15 8.22
N THR A 8 -26.38 -12.33 9.49
CA THR A 8 -26.37 -13.59 10.26
C THR A 8 -25.14 -14.52 10.13
N CYS A 9 -24.02 -14.20 10.78
CA CYS A 9 -22.95 -15.20 11.01
C CYS A 9 -22.93 -15.75 12.46
N ALA A 10 -23.71 -15.16 13.37
CA ALA A 10 -23.59 -15.41 14.81
C ALA A 10 -24.35 -16.65 15.36
N LEU A 11 -25.14 -17.37 14.55
CA LEU A 11 -26.01 -18.45 15.06
C LEU A 11 -25.61 -19.90 14.69
N TYR A 12 -24.43 -20.12 14.10
CA TYR A 12 -23.97 -21.47 13.73
C TYR A 12 -22.55 -21.76 14.22
N PHE A 13 -22.25 -21.45 15.48
CA PHE A 13 -20.90 -21.64 16.05
C PHE A 13 -20.61 -23.07 16.55
N GLY A 14 -21.31 -24.08 16.04
CA GLY A 14 -21.23 -25.45 16.55
C GLY A 14 -20.48 -26.45 15.67
N ILE A 15 -20.99 -26.76 14.48
CA ILE A 15 -20.60 -28.00 13.75
C ILE A 15 -20.55 -27.82 12.21
N ALA A 16 -20.91 -26.65 11.67
CA ALA A 16 -21.27 -26.53 10.25
C ALA A 16 -20.22 -25.90 9.31
N PHE A 17 -18.91 -26.03 9.56
CA PHE A 17 -17.91 -25.54 8.59
C PHE A 17 -17.56 -26.55 7.49
N ILE A 18 -18.12 -27.78 7.53
CA ILE A 18 -17.68 -28.88 6.66
C ILE A 18 -18.58 -29.07 5.42
N HIS A 19 -19.78 -28.48 5.35
CA HIS A 19 -20.65 -28.71 4.19
C HIS A 19 -21.58 -27.52 3.94
N THR A 20 -21.34 -26.82 2.83
CA THR A 20 -22.31 -26.23 1.86
C THR A 20 -21.87 -24.85 1.34
N SER A 21 -21.37 -24.86 0.11
CA SER A 21 -21.73 -24.02 -1.06
C SER A 21 -22.13 -22.53 -0.93
N GLY A 22 -21.81 -21.81 0.16
CA GLY A 22 -22.20 -20.39 0.28
C GLY A 22 -21.38 -19.50 1.21
N VAL A 23 -20.27 -20.00 1.78
CA VAL A 23 -19.58 -19.37 2.94
C VAL A 23 -18.24 -18.71 2.57
N GLY A 24 -18.01 -18.39 1.30
CA GLY A 24 -16.74 -17.81 0.85
C GLY A 24 -16.41 -16.48 1.54
N THR A 25 -17.43 -15.65 1.80
CA THR A 25 -17.25 -14.29 2.32
C THR A 25 -16.82 -14.24 3.79
N CYS A 26 -17.24 -15.20 4.61
CA CYS A 26 -16.93 -15.19 6.05
C CYS A 26 -15.45 -15.46 6.37
N LEU A 27 -14.70 -16.04 5.41
CA LEU A 27 -13.25 -16.25 5.55
C LEU A 27 -12.46 -14.92 5.56
N TYR A 28 -13.02 -13.87 4.98
CA TYR A 28 -12.45 -12.53 4.93
C TYR A 28 -12.85 -11.66 6.12
N ALA A 29 -13.92 -12.03 6.83
CA ALA A 29 -14.45 -11.24 7.93
C ALA A 29 -13.48 -11.23 9.12
N SER A 30 -13.33 -10.06 9.72
CA SER A 30 -12.50 -9.90 10.91
C SER A 30 -13.12 -10.57 12.14
N PRO A 31 -12.33 -10.90 13.18
CA PRO A 31 -12.83 -11.51 14.40
C PRO A 31 -13.96 -10.70 15.05
N GLU A 32 -13.83 -9.37 15.10
CA GLU A 32 -14.86 -8.49 15.67
C GLU A 32 -16.16 -8.46 14.84
N GLN A 33 -16.09 -8.58 13.51
CA GLN A 33 -17.27 -8.69 12.65
C GLN A 33 -18.04 -9.99 12.91
N LEU A 34 -17.34 -11.08 13.16
CA LEU A 34 -17.93 -12.39 13.43
C LEU A 34 -18.53 -12.51 14.82
N GLN A 35 -17.94 -11.80 15.79
CA GLN A 35 -18.48 -11.66 17.14
C GLN A 35 -19.68 -10.70 17.22
N GLY A 36 -20.04 -10.04 16.11
CA GLY A 36 -21.12 -9.05 16.08
C GLY A 36 -20.79 -7.76 16.86
N SER A 37 -19.51 -7.51 17.12
CA SER A 37 -19.04 -6.32 17.83
C SER A 37 -19.04 -5.08 16.92
N HIS A 38 -18.81 -3.91 17.52
CA HIS A 38 -18.60 -2.68 16.74
C HIS A 38 -17.34 -2.84 15.88
N TYR A 39 -17.50 -2.72 14.57
CA TYR A 39 -16.43 -2.79 13.61
C TYR A 39 -16.17 -1.41 13.01
N ASP A 40 -14.94 -1.14 12.62
CA ASP A 40 -14.51 0.12 12.02
C ASP A 40 -13.71 -0.16 10.74
N PHE A 41 -12.99 0.84 10.24
CA PHE A 41 -12.14 0.69 9.06
C PHE A 41 -11.01 -0.34 9.24
N LYS A 42 -10.64 -0.74 10.46
CA LYS A 42 -9.62 -1.79 10.71
C LYS A 42 -10.15 -3.18 10.34
N SER A 43 -11.46 -3.36 10.27
CA SER A 43 -12.05 -4.62 9.79
C SER A 43 -11.87 -4.78 8.29
N ASP A 44 -11.94 -3.68 7.52
CA ASP A 44 -11.56 -3.67 6.10
C ASP A 44 -10.08 -4.01 5.93
N MET A 45 -9.20 -3.52 6.82
CA MET A 45 -7.77 -3.86 6.80
C MET A 45 -7.50 -5.35 7.05
N TYR A 46 -8.33 -6.02 7.85
CA TYR A 46 -8.23 -7.47 8.05
C TYR A 46 -8.56 -8.22 6.77
N SER A 47 -9.68 -7.86 6.13
CA SER A 47 -10.09 -8.45 4.85
C SER A 47 -9.01 -8.28 3.78
N LEU A 48 -8.36 -7.11 3.75
CA LEU A 48 -7.23 -6.84 2.87
C LEU A 48 -6.04 -7.77 3.14
N GLY A 49 -5.76 -8.11 4.41
CA GLY A 49 -4.71 -9.06 4.77
C GLY A 49 -4.97 -10.47 4.24
N VAL A 50 -6.22 -10.93 4.28
CA VAL A 50 -6.62 -12.22 3.71
C VAL A 50 -6.47 -12.21 2.19
N ILE A 51 -6.94 -11.15 1.52
CA ILE A 51 -6.80 -10.99 0.06
C ILE A 51 -5.31 -10.96 -0.34
N LEU A 52 -4.49 -10.20 0.38
CA LEU A 52 -3.05 -10.11 0.12
C LEU A 52 -2.38 -11.49 0.18
N PHE A 53 -2.77 -12.34 1.14
CA PHE A 53 -2.26 -13.69 1.22
C PHE A 53 -2.65 -14.53 -0.02
N GLU A 54 -3.92 -14.50 -0.41
CA GLU A 54 -4.42 -15.26 -1.57
C GLU A 54 -3.79 -14.84 -2.89
N LEU A 55 -3.48 -13.55 -3.07
CA LEU A 55 -2.80 -13.06 -4.27
C LEU A 55 -1.43 -13.70 -4.49
N PHE A 56 -0.75 -14.11 -3.41
CA PHE A 56 0.61 -14.65 -3.45
C PHE A 56 0.67 -16.16 -3.18
N GLN A 57 -0.41 -16.76 -2.69
CA GLN A 57 -0.55 -18.19 -2.41
C GLN A 57 -1.60 -18.83 -3.35
N PRO A 58 -1.17 -19.44 -4.47
CA PRO A 58 -2.09 -20.21 -5.30
C PRO A 58 -2.57 -21.47 -4.56
N PHE A 59 -3.80 -21.88 -4.84
CA PHE A 59 -4.40 -23.11 -4.31
C PHE A 59 -4.84 -24.02 -5.45
N GLY A 60 -4.66 -25.32 -5.29
CA GLY A 60 -5.11 -26.31 -6.28
C GLY A 60 -6.58 -26.67 -6.12
N THR A 61 -7.12 -26.55 -4.89
CA THR A 61 -8.50 -26.92 -4.57
C THR A 61 -9.11 -25.96 -3.55
N GLU A 62 -10.45 -25.84 -3.55
CA GLU A 62 -11.15 -25.05 -2.52
C GLU A 62 -11.00 -25.61 -1.11
N MET A 63 -10.86 -26.93 -0.95
CA MET A 63 -10.64 -27.54 0.36
C MET A 63 -9.29 -27.15 0.95
N GLU A 64 -8.23 -27.16 0.14
CA GLU A 64 -6.90 -26.68 0.53
C GLU A 64 -6.97 -25.20 0.93
N ARG A 65 -7.58 -24.38 0.07
CA ARG A 65 -7.77 -22.95 0.32
C ARG A 65 -8.46 -22.70 1.65
N THR A 66 -9.59 -23.36 1.90
CA THR A 66 -10.36 -23.22 3.15
C THR A 66 -9.50 -23.60 4.36
N LYS A 67 -8.79 -24.72 4.30
CA LYS A 67 -7.92 -25.18 5.39
C LYS A 67 -6.81 -24.18 5.70
N VAL A 68 -6.15 -23.65 4.67
CA VAL A 68 -5.06 -22.69 4.84
C VAL A 68 -5.58 -21.36 5.37
N LEU A 69 -6.69 -20.85 4.84
CA LEU A 69 -7.30 -19.61 5.34
C LEU A 69 -7.78 -19.75 6.79
N MET A 70 -8.35 -20.90 7.18
CA MET A 70 -8.68 -21.15 8.59
C MET A 70 -7.42 -21.15 9.48
N GLY A 71 -6.31 -21.70 9.00
CA GLY A 71 -5.02 -21.62 9.68
C GLY A 71 -4.53 -20.18 9.83
N LEU A 72 -4.63 -19.37 8.78
CA LEU A 72 -4.25 -17.95 8.81
C LEU A 72 -5.00 -17.19 9.91
N ARG A 73 -6.30 -17.46 10.07
CA ARG A 73 -7.12 -16.87 11.14
C ARG A 73 -6.67 -17.23 12.55
N GLN A 74 -5.95 -18.34 12.71
CA GLN A 74 -5.34 -18.76 13.98
C GLN A 74 -3.91 -18.21 14.12
N GLY A 75 -3.47 -17.33 13.22
CA GLY A 75 -2.11 -16.79 13.18
C GLY A 75 -1.10 -17.70 12.50
N ASN A 76 -1.54 -18.80 11.87
CA ASN A 76 -0.66 -19.77 11.22
C ASN A 76 -0.47 -19.46 9.74
N LEU A 77 0.72 -18.99 9.38
CA LEU A 77 1.15 -18.78 7.99
C LEU A 77 1.99 -19.96 7.52
N PRO A 78 1.79 -20.46 6.28
CA PRO A 78 2.65 -21.49 5.70
C PRO A 78 4.12 -21.05 5.67
N LEU A 79 5.03 -21.92 6.13
CA LEU A 79 6.47 -21.62 6.13
C LEU A 79 7.01 -21.35 4.71
N THR A 80 6.47 -22.03 3.71
CA THR A 80 6.78 -21.82 2.29
C THR A 80 6.44 -20.40 1.83
N PHE A 81 5.30 -19.86 2.27
CA PHE A 81 4.89 -18.48 2.00
C PHE A 81 5.84 -17.48 2.67
N CYS A 82 6.17 -17.70 3.95
CA CYS A 82 7.10 -16.85 4.69
C CYS A 82 8.50 -16.81 4.06
N GLY A 83 9.00 -17.94 3.56
CA GLY A 83 10.30 -18.02 2.89
C GLY A 83 10.32 -17.34 1.53
N LYS A 84 9.26 -17.51 0.73
CA LYS A 84 9.18 -16.96 -0.64
C LYS A 84 8.85 -15.47 -0.66
N TRP A 85 8.01 -15.02 0.27
CA TRP A 85 7.46 -13.67 0.30
C TRP A 85 7.56 -13.04 1.70
N PRO A 86 8.78 -12.77 2.20
CA PRO A 86 9.00 -12.37 3.60
C PRO A 86 8.36 -11.01 3.95
N ILE A 87 8.36 -10.05 3.01
CA ILE A 87 7.73 -8.74 3.20
C ILE A 87 6.22 -8.91 3.28
N GLN A 88 5.63 -9.62 2.32
CA GLN A 88 4.19 -9.88 2.25
C GLN A 88 3.72 -10.65 3.49
N ALA A 89 4.47 -11.67 3.93
CA ALA A 89 4.16 -12.44 5.14
C ALA A 89 4.10 -11.56 6.39
N ARG A 90 5.01 -10.59 6.52
CA ARG A 90 5.00 -9.61 7.61
C ARG A 90 3.70 -8.79 7.61
N TYR A 91 3.31 -8.25 6.44
CA TYR A 91 2.11 -7.42 6.34
C TYR A 91 0.82 -8.22 6.44
N VAL A 92 0.76 -9.44 5.89
CA VAL A 92 -0.38 -10.36 6.08
C VAL A 92 -0.58 -10.59 7.58
N LYS A 93 0.48 -10.88 8.35
CA LYS A 93 0.38 -11.09 9.80
C LYS A 93 -0.08 -9.85 10.56
N LEU A 94 0.39 -8.67 10.18
CA LEU A 94 -0.05 -7.39 10.77
C LEU A 94 -1.53 -7.10 10.48
N LEU A 95 -1.94 -7.25 9.23
CA LEU A 95 -3.31 -6.99 8.76
C LEU A 95 -4.31 -8.00 9.34
N THR A 96 -3.92 -9.27 9.48
CA THR A 96 -4.76 -10.35 10.03
C THR A 96 -4.64 -10.54 11.54
N SER A 97 -4.07 -9.56 12.26
CA SER A 97 -4.01 -9.59 13.73
C SER A 97 -5.40 -9.53 14.36
N ASP A 98 -5.62 -10.35 15.40
CA ASP A 98 -6.85 -10.34 16.20
C ASP A 98 -7.11 -8.96 16.82
N ALA A 99 -6.06 -8.35 17.38
CA ALA A 99 -6.14 -6.99 17.89
C ALA A 99 -6.20 -5.99 16.71
N SER A 100 -7.36 -5.35 16.53
CA SER A 100 -7.60 -4.35 15.48
C SER A 100 -6.64 -3.16 15.56
N SER A 101 -6.19 -2.79 16.76
CA SER A 101 -5.21 -1.72 17.02
C SER A 101 -3.84 -1.98 16.40
N ARG A 102 -3.45 -3.25 16.19
CA ARG A 102 -2.17 -3.62 15.58
C ARG A 102 -2.17 -3.54 14.06
N ARG A 103 -3.35 -3.52 13.44
CA ARG A 103 -3.47 -3.46 11.98
C ARG A 103 -3.10 -2.04 11.52
N PRO A 104 -2.26 -1.84 10.50
CA PRO A 104 -1.96 -0.50 9.99
C PRO A 104 -3.19 0.15 9.35
N THR A 105 -3.21 1.48 9.23
CA THR A 105 -4.18 2.18 8.36
C THR A 105 -3.81 1.97 6.89
N ALA A 106 -4.75 2.22 5.97
CA ALA A 106 -4.46 2.17 4.53
C ALA A 106 -3.31 3.11 4.13
N LEU A 107 -3.26 4.31 4.72
CA LEU A 107 -2.17 5.27 4.48
C LEU A 107 -0.82 4.72 4.97
N GLN A 108 -0.77 4.23 6.21
CA GLN A 108 0.45 3.61 6.76
C GLN A 108 0.91 2.42 5.93
N LEU A 109 -0.03 1.65 5.37
CA LEU A 109 0.29 0.51 4.52
C LEU A 109 0.86 0.97 3.17
N LEU A 110 0.31 2.02 2.55
CA LEU A 110 0.82 2.60 1.29
C LEU A 110 2.24 3.13 1.43
N GLU A 111 2.57 3.69 2.59
CA GLU A 111 3.92 4.18 2.93
C GLU A 111 4.89 3.07 3.34
N SER A 112 4.47 1.81 3.28
CA SER A 112 5.22 0.68 3.80
C SER A 112 6.07 -0.01 2.73
N GLU A 113 7.01 -0.86 3.15
CA GLU A 113 7.89 -1.64 2.26
C GLU A 113 7.10 -2.50 1.26
N LEU A 114 5.84 -2.84 1.57
CA LEU A 114 4.97 -3.62 0.69
C LEU A 114 4.75 -2.95 -0.68
N PHE A 115 4.69 -1.61 -0.71
CA PHE A 115 4.45 -0.82 -1.92
C PHE A 115 5.67 -0.01 -2.38
N HIS A 116 6.77 -0.06 -1.63
CA HIS A 116 8.06 0.46 -2.08
C HIS A 116 8.71 -0.52 -3.05
N ASN A 117 8.16 -0.62 -4.26
CA ASN A 117 8.85 -1.31 -5.35
C ASN A 117 9.76 -0.32 -6.09
N SER A 118 10.88 -0.79 -6.63
CA SER A 118 11.88 0.02 -7.32
C SER A 118 11.26 0.90 -8.41
N ALA A 119 10.17 0.47 -9.05
CA ALA A 119 9.41 1.24 -10.02
C ALA A 119 8.80 2.55 -9.47
N ASN A 120 8.34 2.55 -8.21
CA ASN A 120 7.78 3.76 -7.58
C ASN A 120 8.89 4.75 -7.23
N VAL A 121 10.05 4.25 -6.77
CA VAL A 121 11.25 5.08 -6.56
C VAL A 121 11.75 5.64 -7.88
N ILE A 122 11.82 4.82 -8.94
CA ILE A 122 12.21 5.24 -10.29
C ILE A 122 11.27 6.35 -10.79
N CYS A 123 9.95 6.16 -10.70
CA CYS A 123 8.98 7.17 -11.12
C CYS A 123 9.10 8.47 -10.32
N ALA A 124 9.25 8.40 -9.00
CA ALA A 124 9.44 9.57 -8.15
C ALA A 124 10.75 10.31 -8.44
N LEU A 125 11.84 9.58 -8.71
CA LEU A 125 13.11 10.16 -9.11
C LEU A 125 13.03 10.80 -10.50
N GLN A 126 12.35 10.15 -11.45
CA GLN A 126 12.13 10.70 -12.80
C GLN A 126 11.35 12.03 -12.76
N GLN A 127 10.30 12.12 -11.94
CA GLN A 127 9.56 13.38 -11.75
C GLN A 127 10.44 14.49 -11.17
N LYS A 128 11.30 14.15 -10.19
CA LYS A 128 12.26 15.11 -9.62
C LYS A 128 13.28 15.58 -10.65
N VAL A 129 13.81 14.67 -11.47
CA VAL A 129 14.75 15.00 -12.57
C VAL A 129 14.09 15.95 -13.57
N MET A 130 12.88 15.64 -14.04
CA MET A 130 12.15 16.51 -14.98
C MET A 130 11.95 17.92 -14.42
N LYS A 131 11.56 18.03 -13.15
CA LYS A 131 11.34 19.33 -12.50
C LYS A 131 12.64 20.13 -12.38
N GLN A 132 13.74 19.47 -12.03
CA GLN A 132 15.05 20.11 -11.95
C GLN A 132 15.55 20.54 -13.33
N GLU A 133 15.33 19.76 -14.39
CA GLU A 133 15.69 20.13 -15.76
C GLU A 133 14.96 21.40 -16.23
N GLU A 134 13.69 21.53 -15.88
CA GLU A 134 12.88 22.71 -16.21
C GLU A 134 13.37 23.95 -15.45
N GLU A 135 13.73 23.81 -14.18
CA GLU A 135 14.31 24.87 -13.36
C GLU A 135 15.69 25.29 -13.88
N ILE A 136 16.54 24.33 -14.26
CA ILE A 136 17.84 24.59 -14.91
C ILE A 136 17.66 25.37 -16.21
N LYS A 137 16.67 25.00 -17.02
CA LYS A 137 16.37 25.70 -18.28
C LYS A 137 15.98 27.15 -18.03
N LEU A 138 15.11 27.39 -17.05
CA LEU A 138 14.68 28.74 -16.67
C LEU A 138 15.86 29.59 -16.16
N LEU A 139 16.67 29.02 -15.27
CA LEU A 139 17.85 29.69 -14.72
C LEU A 139 18.86 30.06 -15.81
N LYS A 140 19.09 29.16 -16.78
CA LYS A 140 19.97 29.43 -17.94
C LYS A 140 19.46 30.60 -18.79
N GLU A 141 18.16 30.66 -19.07
CA GLU A 141 17.59 31.77 -19.85
C GLU A 141 17.67 33.09 -19.08
N LYS A 142 17.41 33.07 -17.76
CA LYS A 142 17.57 34.24 -16.91
C LYS A 142 19.01 34.77 -16.89
N ILE A 143 20.01 33.87 -16.80
CA ILE A 143 21.43 34.24 -16.87
C ILE A 143 21.75 34.91 -18.20
N LYS A 144 21.23 34.35 -19.32
CA LYS A 144 21.46 34.91 -20.66
C LYS A 144 20.92 36.33 -20.80
N LEU A 145 19.70 36.58 -20.32
CA LEU A 145 19.11 37.93 -20.32
C LEU A 145 19.93 38.92 -19.50
N LEU A 146 20.32 38.52 -18.28
CA LEU A 146 21.15 39.36 -17.41
C LEU A 146 22.52 39.69 -18.02
N LEU A 147 23.11 38.75 -18.79
CA LEU A 147 24.35 38.99 -19.52
C LEU A 147 24.14 39.97 -20.68
N GLN A 148 23.06 39.86 -21.44
CA GLN A 148 22.73 40.84 -22.49
C GLN A 148 22.53 42.24 -21.92
N GLU A 149 21.77 42.36 -20.82
CA GLU A 149 21.60 43.63 -20.12
C GLU A 149 22.93 44.19 -19.59
N ARG A 150 23.84 43.32 -19.13
CA ARG A 150 25.18 43.73 -18.69
C ARG A 150 26.01 44.26 -19.86
N ASP A 151 26.03 43.55 -20.98
CA ASP A 151 26.77 43.97 -22.17
C ASP A 151 26.23 45.28 -22.74
N GLU A 152 24.91 45.50 -22.70
CA GLU A 152 24.29 46.79 -23.06
C GLU A 152 24.72 47.91 -22.11
N ARG A 153 24.71 47.66 -20.79
CA ARG A 153 25.20 48.62 -19.79
C ARG A 153 26.68 48.97 -19.98
N ASP A 154 27.51 47.98 -20.29
CA ASP A 154 28.95 48.17 -20.49
C ASP A 154 29.24 48.94 -21.80
N ARG A 155 28.39 48.86 -22.82
CA ARG A 155 28.48 49.71 -24.03
C ARG A 155 28.08 51.17 -23.80
N ILE A 156 27.22 51.44 -22.82
CA ILE A 156 26.66 52.78 -22.57
C ILE A 156 27.52 53.61 -21.59
N LYS A 157 28.48 52.99 -20.88
CA LYS A 157 29.44 53.75 -20.03
C LYS A 157 30.42 54.55 -20.92
N PRO A 158 30.44 55.89 -20.86
CA PRO A 158 31.45 56.67 -21.57
C PRO A 158 32.84 56.36 -20.99
N LEU A 159 33.86 56.23 -21.85
CA LEU A 159 35.26 56.23 -21.41
C LEU A 159 35.49 57.49 -20.57
N GLY A 160 35.98 57.32 -19.35
CA GLY A 160 36.21 58.40 -18.40
C GLY A 160 37.07 59.51 -18.98
N SER A 161 36.71 60.75 -18.64
CA SER A 161 37.46 61.96 -18.93
C SER A 161 38.90 61.84 -18.39
N PRO A 162 39.94 62.16 -19.17
CA PRO A 162 41.30 62.27 -18.63
C PRO A 162 41.39 63.50 -17.71
N VAL A 163 41.99 63.30 -16.54
CA VAL A 163 42.41 64.36 -15.60
C VAL A 163 43.58 65.14 -16.20
#